data_AF-A0A0K0D7W2-F1
#
_entry.id   AF-A0A0K0D7W2-F1
#
_cell.length_a   1.000
_cell.length_b   1.000
_cell.length_c   1.000
_cell.angle_alpha   90.00
_cell.angle_beta   90.00
_cell.angle_gamma   90.00
#
_symmetry.space_group_name_H-M   'P 1'
#
loop_
_entity.id
_entity.type
_entity.pdbx_description
1 polymer ?
#
loop_
_entity_poly.entity_id
_entity_poly.type
_entity_poly.pdbx_seq_one_letter_code
_entity_poly.pdbx_strand_id
1 'polypeptide(L)'
;MVIAAAILLYCKLIGDAHDAWDFVANKRRTVQRFSPSHIRMLDLIKHLTSLPAAVLSQLPANRVLSLHSISFSAIPIFAVLQSDVRPVIEIFQGESLKWNSIRARSSFAVSQSSFEVDVGDLEIKGQVSLLMFYCRSNMHQEITKKLMFSLVFHTSLAGSVVRFGRSELDINPTEDRKIPTNFR
;
A
#
# COMPACT_ATOMS: atom_id res chain seq x y z
N MET A 1 -3.02 6.80 16.76
CA MET A 1 -2.82 8.23 16.40
C MET A 1 -3.75 8.65 15.28
N VAL A 2 -3.85 7.84 14.21
CA VAL A 2 -4.80 8.01 13.08
C VAL A 2 -6.19 8.47 13.51
N ILE A 3 -6.88 7.74 14.41
CA ILE A 3 -8.26 8.07 14.82
C ILE A 3 -8.36 9.48 15.42
N ALA A 4 -7.39 9.89 16.23
CA ALA A 4 -7.39 11.23 16.81
C ALA A 4 -7.19 12.30 15.74
N ALA A 5 -6.28 12.09 14.79
CA ALA A 5 -6.09 13.01 13.66
C ALA A 5 -7.35 13.07 12.76
N ALA A 6 -7.98 11.92 12.51
CA ALA A 6 -9.23 11.82 11.78
C ALA A 6 -10.37 12.60 12.44
N ILE A 7 -10.48 12.56 13.78
CA ILE A 7 -11.47 13.35 14.52
C ILE A 7 -11.21 14.85 14.34
N LEU A 8 -9.95 15.29 14.39
CA LEU A 8 -9.61 16.71 14.17
C LEU A 8 -10.00 17.19 12.77
N LEU A 9 -9.76 16.35 11.75
CA LEU A 9 -10.16 16.62 10.36
C LEU A 9 -11.70 16.60 10.21
N TYR A 10 -12.37 15.62 10.83
CA TYR A 10 -13.82 15.48 10.79
C TYR A 10 -14.53 16.68 11.41
N CYS A 11 -14.05 17.13 12.57
CA CYS A 11 -14.55 18.31 13.27
C CYS A 11 -14.10 19.63 12.62
N LYS A 12 -13.34 19.58 11.52
CA LYS A 12 -12.77 20.76 10.83
C LYS A 12 -11.92 21.66 11.75
N LEU A 13 -11.31 21.09 12.77
CA LEU A 13 -10.41 21.79 13.69
C LEU A 13 -9.04 22.04 13.05
N ILE A 14 -8.63 21.13 12.16
CA ILE A 14 -7.42 21.23 11.35
C ILE A 14 -7.80 20.84 9.92
N GLY A 15 -7.30 21.57 8.93
CA GLY A 15 -7.66 21.38 7.51
C GLY A 15 -6.71 20.48 6.73
N ASP A 16 -5.54 20.15 7.29
CA ASP A 16 -4.51 19.35 6.63
C ASP A 16 -4.20 18.06 7.40
N ALA A 17 -3.99 16.96 6.66
CA ALA A 17 -3.74 15.65 7.23
C ALA A 17 -2.39 15.57 7.96
N HIS A 18 -1.35 16.25 7.44
CA HIS A 18 -0.05 16.32 8.08
C HIS A 18 -0.12 17.14 9.35
N ASP A 19 -0.74 18.33 9.31
CA ASP A 19 -0.90 19.18 10.49
C ASP A 19 -1.70 18.46 11.60
N ALA A 20 -2.75 17.73 11.23
CA ALA A 20 -3.57 16.99 12.19
C ALA A 20 -2.78 15.85 12.85
N TRP A 21 -1.92 15.18 12.07
CA TRP A 21 -1.03 14.15 12.60
C TRP A 21 0.01 14.74 13.55
N ASP A 22 0.70 15.80 13.12
CA ASP A 22 1.77 16.45 13.89
C ASP A 22 1.25 17.02 15.19
N PHE A 23 0.05 17.61 15.18
CA PHE A 23 -0.62 18.05 16.41
C PHE A 23 -0.80 16.89 17.40
N VAL A 24 -1.31 15.74 16.92
CA VAL A 24 -1.53 14.56 17.78
C VAL A 24 -0.20 13.97 18.26
N ALA A 25 0.80 13.88 17.40
CA ALA A 25 2.13 13.35 17.74
C ALA A 25 2.80 14.22 18.82
N ASN A 26 2.76 15.55 18.65
CA ASN A 26 3.29 16.50 19.61
C ASN A 26 2.56 16.41 20.96
N LYS A 27 1.21 16.34 20.96
CA LYS A 27 0.43 16.21 22.20
C LYS A 27 0.68 14.88 22.91
N ARG A 28 0.92 13.79 22.16
CA ARG A 28 1.23 12.47 22.72
C ARG A 28 2.71 12.26 23.04
N ARG A 29 3.58 13.23 22.69
CA ARG A 29 5.04 13.14 22.84
C ARG A 29 5.62 11.89 22.17
N THR A 30 5.14 11.57 20.97
CA THR A 30 5.58 10.38 20.22
C THR A 30 6.41 10.77 19.00
N VAL A 31 7.49 10.03 18.74
CA VAL A 31 8.35 10.19 17.54
C VAL A 31 7.94 9.19 16.45
N GLN A 32 6.68 8.74 16.44
CA GLN A 32 6.23 7.79 15.43
C GLN A 32 6.17 8.47 14.06
N ARG A 33 7.05 8.03 13.15
CA ARG A 33 7.04 8.45 11.75
C ARG A 33 5.68 8.08 11.14
N PHE A 34 5.09 9.03 10.44
CA PHE A 34 3.88 8.80 9.68
C PHE A 34 4.17 7.77 8.58
N SER A 35 3.23 6.86 8.35
CA SER A 35 3.29 5.99 7.19
C SER A 35 2.48 6.67 6.07
N PRO A 36 2.95 6.67 4.81
CA PRO A 36 2.20 7.26 3.71
C PRO A 36 0.76 6.74 3.58
N SER A 37 0.52 5.46 3.91
CA SER A 37 -0.84 4.90 3.93
C SER A 37 -1.76 5.54 4.98
N HIS A 38 -1.24 5.89 6.16
CA HIS A 38 -2.02 6.61 7.16
C HIS A 38 -2.44 8.00 6.68
N ILE A 39 -1.51 8.73 6.05
CA ILE A 39 -1.79 10.05 5.48
C ILE A 39 -2.85 9.94 4.38
N ARG A 40 -2.70 8.99 3.44
CA ARG A 40 -3.69 8.75 2.39
C ARG A 40 -5.09 8.48 2.93
N MET A 41 -5.19 7.73 4.02
CA MET A 41 -6.48 7.47 4.68
C MET A 41 -7.05 8.74 5.35
N LEU A 42 -6.20 9.57 5.94
CA LEU A 42 -6.62 10.86 6.50
C LEU A 42 -7.07 11.84 5.40
N ASP A 43 -6.37 11.86 4.26
CA ASP A 43 -6.76 12.64 3.08
C ASP A 43 -8.09 12.16 2.50
N LEU A 44 -8.33 10.85 2.48
CA LEU A 44 -9.64 10.29 2.13
C LEU A 44 -10.72 10.82 3.08
N ILE A 45 -10.49 10.79 4.40
CA ILE A 45 -11.45 11.31 5.38
C ILE A 45 -11.70 12.80 5.16
N LYS A 46 -10.65 13.60 5.01
CA LYS A 46 -10.74 15.04 4.68
C LYS A 46 -11.55 15.27 3.41
N HIS A 47 -11.31 14.49 2.36
CA HIS A 47 -12.06 14.58 1.12
C HIS A 47 -13.54 14.28 1.37
N LEU A 48 -13.86 13.15 2.00
CA LEU A 48 -15.23 12.75 2.28
C LEU A 48 -15.98 13.76 3.16
N THR A 49 -15.34 14.35 4.17
CA THR A 49 -15.97 15.32 5.09
C THR A 49 -16.12 16.72 4.47
N SER A 50 -15.39 17.00 3.40
CA SER A 50 -15.53 18.24 2.63
C SER A 50 -16.70 18.21 1.64
N LEU A 51 -17.16 17.01 1.27
CA LEU A 51 -18.26 16.85 0.30
C LEU A 51 -19.62 17.24 0.92
N PRO A 52 -20.51 17.86 0.13
CA PRO A 52 -21.90 18.07 0.55
C PRO A 52 -22.59 16.73 0.85
N ALA A 53 -23.51 16.71 1.82
CA ALA A 53 -24.26 15.51 2.21
C ALA A 53 -24.98 14.83 1.02
N ALA A 54 -25.48 15.63 0.07
CA ALA A 54 -26.14 15.14 -1.14
C ALA A 54 -25.20 14.38 -2.09
N VAL A 55 -23.90 14.68 -2.08
CA VAL A 55 -22.88 13.98 -2.88
C VAL A 55 -22.39 12.73 -2.15
N LEU A 56 -22.25 12.82 -0.83
CA LEU A 56 -21.88 11.69 0.04
C LEU A 56 -22.84 10.51 -0.08
N SER A 57 -24.15 10.77 -0.16
CA SER A 57 -25.17 9.73 -0.34
C SER A 57 -25.14 9.05 -1.71
N GLN A 58 -24.49 9.67 -2.69
CA GLN A 58 -24.35 9.15 -4.05
C GLN A 58 -23.01 8.46 -4.28
N LEU A 59 -22.03 8.62 -3.37
CA LEU A 59 -20.75 7.97 -3.51
C LEU A 59 -20.93 6.46 -3.32
N PRO A 60 -20.51 5.61 -4.28
CA PRO A 60 -20.46 4.19 -4.05
C PRO A 60 -19.37 3.93 -3.01
N ALA A 61 -19.76 3.88 -1.74
CA ALA A 61 -18.88 3.70 -0.60
C ALA A 61 -17.96 2.48 -0.78
N ASN A 62 -18.36 1.52 -1.61
CA ASN A 62 -17.58 0.35 -1.98
C ASN A 62 -17.66 0.07 -3.49
N ARG A 63 -17.12 0.99 -4.32
CA ARG A 63 -16.90 0.71 -5.74
C ARG A 63 -16.09 -0.59 -5.88
N VAL A 64 -16.66 -1.59 -6.55
CA VAL A 64 -15.98 -2.84 -6.88
C VAL A 64 -15.08 -2.58 -8.08
N LEU A 65 -13.83 -3.05 -7.99
CA LEU A 65 -12.85 -2.99 -9.07
C LEU A 65 -12.31 -4.39 -9.33
N SER A 66 -12.07 -4.70 -10.61
CA SER A 66 -11.35 -5.91 -11.01
C SER A 66 -9.88 -5.56 -11.17
N LEU A 67 -9.03 -6.11 -10.31
CA LEU A 67 -7.59 -5.94 -10.39
C LEU A 67 -7.00 -7.01 -11.32
N HIS A 68 -6.47 -6.55 -12.45
CA HIS A 68 -5.90 -7.44 -13.47
C HIS A 68 -4.42 -7.71 -13.28
N SER A 69 -3.60 -6.66 -13.24
CA SER A 69 -2.16 -6.83 -13.07
C SER A 69 -1.57 -5.81 -12.12
N ILE A 70 -0.41 -6.14 -11.59
CA ILE A 70 0.42 -5.24 -10.81
C ILE A 70 1.77 -5.16 -11.49
N SER A 71 2.15 -3.95 -11.90
CA SER A 71 3.45 -3.68 -12.49
C SER A 71 4.31 -2.87 -11.53
N PHE A 72 5.59 -3.23 -11.49
CA PHE A 72 6.61 -2.54 -10.71
C PHE A 72 7.70 -2.08 -11.65
N SER A 73 8.06 -0.81 -11.54
CA SER A 73 9.14 -0.18 -12.27
C SER A 73 10.35 0.04 -11.35
N ALA A 74 11.55 -0.11 -11.92
CA ALA A 74 12.83 -0.18 -11.21
C ALA A 74 12.93 -1.41 -10.30
N ILE A 75 13.57 -2.46 -10.82
CA ILE A 75 13.70 -3.73 -10.10
C ILE A 75 14.49 -3.51 -8.80
N PRO A 76 13.94 -3.90 -7.63
CA PRO A 76 14.68 -3.86 -6.37
C PRO A 76 15.99 -4.64 -6.48
N ILE A 77 17.04 -4.13 -5.83
CA ILE A 77 18.45 -4.55 -6.03
C ILE A 77 18.66 -6.08 -5.89
N PHE A 78 17.75 -6.78 -5.20
CA PHE A 78 17.81 -8.23 -5.01
C PHE A 78 17.51 -9.07 -6.24
N ALA A 79 16.65 -8.61 -7.15
CA ALA A 79 16.27 -9.40 -8.32
C ALA A 79 17.40 -9.49 -9.36
N VAL A 80 18.48 -8.72 -9.18
CA VAL A 80 19.66 -8.73 -10.06
C VAL A 80 20.82 -9.57 -9.48
N LEU A 81 20.83 -9.88 -8.18
CA LEU A 81 22.05 -10.35 -7.49
C LEU A 81 21.99 -11.72 -6.82
N GLN A 82 20.83 -12.37 -6.62
CA GLN A 82 20.77 -13.68 -5.95
C GLN A 82 19.69 -14.60 -6.56
N SER A 83 20.09 -15.79 -7.04
CA SER A 83 19.17 -16.80 -7.64
C SER A 83 18.10 -17.31 -6.67
N ASP A 84 18.29 -17.10 -5.37
CA ASP A 84 17.48 -17.73 -4.31
C ASP A 84 16.44 -16.78 -3.70
N VAL A 85 16.23 -15.60 -4.29
CA VAL A 85 15.30 -14.58 -3.80
C VAL A 85 14.05 -14.54 -4.69
N ARG A 86 12.89 -14.86 -4.11
CA ARG A 86 11.60 -14.88 -4.81
C ARG A 86 10.66 -13.78 -4.28
N PRO A 87 10.12 -12.89 -5.14
CA PRO A 87 9.10 -11.94 -4.72
C PRO A 87 7.78 -12.65 -4.37
N VAL A 88 7.10 -12.16 -3.35
CA VAL A 88 5.80 -12.65 -2.89
C VAL A 88 4.89 -11.47 -2.61
N ILE A 89 3.71 -11.49 -3.23
CA ILE A 89 2.71 -10.43 -3.06
C ILE A 89 1.48 -11.03 -2.41
N GLU A 90 0.95 -10.31 -1.43
CA GLU A 90 -0.30 -10.63 -0.76
C GLU A 90 -1.23 -9.43 -0.83
N ILE A 91 -2.48 -9.69 -1.21
CA ILE A 91 -3.53 -8.69 -1.34
C ILE A 91 -4.62 -9.02 -0.33
N PHE A 92 -4.89 -8.08 0.55
CA PHE A 92 -5.91 -8.16 1.58
C PHE A 92 -7.01 -7.15 1.31
N GLN A 93 -8.23 -7.52 1.69
CA GLN A 93 -9.35 -6.61 1.81
C GLN A 93 -9.77 -6.56 3.28
N GLY A 94 -9.52 -5.44 3.94
CA GLY A 94 -9.52 -5.38 5.40
C GLY A 94 -8.53 -6.40 5.98
N GLU A 95 -9.03 -7.38 6.73
CA GLU A 95 -8.23 -8.45 7.35
C GLU A 95 -8.23 -9.76 6.54
N SER A 96 -9.01 -9.85 5.47
CA SER A 96 -9.17 -11.07 4.67
C SER A 96 -8.13 -11.13 3.55
N LEU A 97 -7.30 -12.17 3.54
CA LEU A 97 -6.41 -12.46 2.42
C LEU A 97 -7.24 -12.86 1.20
N LYS A 98 -7.18 -12.05 0.14
CA LYS A 98 -7.91 -12.28 -1.12
C LYS A 98 -7.06 -12.94 -2.18
N TRP A 99 -5.78 -12.59 -2.24
CA TRP A 99 -4.88 -13.14 -3.25
C TRP A 99 -3.45 -13.23 -2.74
N ASN A 100 -2.73 -14.25 -3.20
CA ASN A 100 -1.34 -14.51 -2.85
C ASN A 100 -0.61 -15.13 -4.04
N SER A 101 0.54 -14.56 -4.42
CA SER A 101 1.30 -15.00 -5.61
C SER A 101 1.88 -16.42 -5.52
N ILE A 102 2.13 -16.94 -4.32
CA ILE A 102 2.55 -18.33 -4.09
C ILE A 102 1.37 -19.27 -4.38
N ARG A 103 0.18 -18.98 -3.81
CA ARG A 103 -1.01 -19.83 -3.98
C ARG A 103 -1.50 -19.83 -5.42
N ALA A 104 -1.46 -18.67 -6.08
CA ALA A 104 -1.81 -18.50 -7.48
C ALA A 104 -0.77 -19.09 -8.45
N ARG A 105 0.39 -19.54 -7.94
CA ARG A 105 1.54 -19.99 -8.76
C ARG A 105 1.93 -18.99 -9.85
N SER A 106 1.73 -17.70 -9.59
CA SER A 106 1.98 -16.65 -10.58
C SER A 106 3.46 -16.59 -10.94
N SER A 107 3.73 -16.50 -12.23
CA SER A 107 5.03 -16.11 -12.76
C SER A 107 5.12 -14.59 -12.77
N PHE A 108 6.32 -14.08 -12.48
CA PHE A 108 6.63 -12.68 -12.63
C PHE A 108 7.27 -12.50 -14.02
N ALA A 109 6.62 -11.73 -14.88
CA ALA A 109 7.22 -11.34 -16.15
C ALA A 109 8.26 -10.26 -15.87
N VAL A 110 9.54 -10.60 -15.97
CA VAL A 110 10.65 -9.69 -15.69
C VAL A 110 11.20 -9.14 -17.00
N SER A 111 11.19 -7.82 -17.16
CA SER A 111 11.88 -7.09 -18.21
C SER A 111 13.21 -6.53 -17.67
N GLN A 112 13.99 -5.81 -18.49
CA GLN A 112 15.26 -5.21 -18.04
C GLN A 112 15.09 -4.23 -16.86
N SER A 113 13.93 -3.59 -16.72
CA SER A 113 13.72 -2.53 -15.73
C SER A 113 12.39 -2.60 -14.98
N SER A 114 11.56 -3.61 -15.25
CA SER A 114 10.26 -3.78 -14.60
C SER A 114 9.95 -5.25 -14.34
N PHE A 115 9.08 -5.51 -13.39
CA PHE A 115 8.45 -6.82 -13.26
C PHE A 115 6.94 -6.66 -13.12
N GLU A 116 6.20 -7.54 -13.77
CA GLU A 116 4.73 -7.55 -13.74
C GLU A 116 4.24 -8.90 -13.25
N VAL A 117 3.14 -8.88 -12.50
CA VAL A 117 2.40 -10.07 -12.11
C VAL A 117 0.96 -9.93 -12.54
N ASP A 118 0.47 -10.98 -13.20
CA ASP A 118 -0.94 -11.13 -13.50
C ASP A 118 -1.67 -11.69 -12.26
N VAL A 119 -2.73 -10.98 -11.88
CA VAL A 119 -3.60 -11.27 -10.74
C VAL A 119 -4.89 -11.96 -11.22
N GLY A 120 -5.23 -11.86 -12.51
CA GLY A 120 -6.46 -12.39 -13.09
C GLY A 120 -7.63 -11.42 -12.98
N ASP A 121 -8.81 -11.88 -12.56
CA ASP A 121 -10.00 -11.02 -12.39
C ASP A 121 -10.35 -10.87 -10.90
N LEU A 122 -9.38 -10.37 -10.10
CA LEU A 122 -9.59 -10.26 -8.66
C LEU A 122 -10.50 -9.08 -8.32
N GLU A 123 -11.72 -9.37 -7.91
CA GLU A 123 -12.64 -8.35 -7.39
C GLU A 123 -12.19 -7.85 -6.01
N ILE A 124 -11.96 -6.54 -5.92
CA ILE A 124 -11.60 -5.83 -4.70
C ILE A 124 -12.58 -4.68 -4.44
N LYS A 125 -12.88 -4.42 -3.16
CA LYS A 125 -13.74 -3.31 -2.75
C LYS A 125 -13.33 -2.72 -1.41
N GLY A 126 -13.53 -1.42 -1.24
CA GLY A 126 -13.25 -0.72 0.00
C GLY A 126 -11.74 -0.56 0.22
N GLN A 127 -11.28 -0.79 1.44
CA GLN A 127 -9.86 -0.73 1.80
C GLN A 127 -9.11 -1.98 1.35
N VAL A 128 -8.07 -1.78 0.56
CA VAL A 128 -7.21 -2.83 0.00
C VAL A 128 -5.79 -2.60 0.48
N SER A 129 -5.16 -3.66 1.00
CA SER A 129 -3.78 -3.66 1.44
C SER A 129 -2.96 -4.59 0.57
N LEU A 130 -1.92 -4.06 -0.07
CA LEU A 130 -0.91 -4.82 -0.80
C LEU A 130 0.34 -4.91 0.06
N LEU A 131 0.82 -6.12 0.30
CA LEU A 131 2.07 -6.37 0.99
C LEU A 131 3.04 -7.06 0.04
N MET A 132 4.23 -6.47 -0.10
CA MET A 132 5.31 -7.02 -0.89
C MET A 132 6.38 -7.60 0.03
N PHE A 133 6.68 -8.87 -0.17
CA PHE A 133 7.71 -9.61 0.53
C PHE A 133 8.73 -10.15 -0.44
N TYR A 134 9.90 -10.50 0.10
CA TYR A 134 10.78 -11.45 -0.55
C TYR A 134 10.95 -12.68 0.34
N CYS A 135 11.00 -13.84 -0.31
CA CYS A 135 11.38 -15.10 0.30
C CYS A 135 12.81 -15.40 -0.09
N ARG A 136 13.62 -15.79 0.90
CA ARG A 136 14.94 -16.37 0.68
C ARG A 136 14.94 -17.80 1.18
N SER A 137 15.37 -18.73 0.32
CA SER A 137 15.71 -20.08 0.75
C SER A 137 17.13 -20.06 1.29
N ASN A 138 17.32 -20.42 2.55
CA ASN A 138 18.65 -20.61 3.11
C ASN A 138 19.15 -22.04 2.85
N MET A 139 20.46 -22.28 3.04
CA MET A 139 21.08 -23.60 2.86
C MET A 139 20.45 -24.72 3.71
N HIS A 140 19.72 -24.35 4.78
CA HIS A 140 18.95 -25.26 5.64
C HIS A 140 17.48 -25.44 5.23
N GLN A 141 17.08 -25.00 4.03
CA GLN A 141 15.70 -25.02 3.51
C GLN A 141 14.67 -24.19 4.30
N GLU A 142 15.09 -23.40 5.28
CA GLU A 142 14.21 -22.42 5.92
C GLU A 142 13.88 -21.28 4.96
N ILE A 143 12.59 -21.12 4.67
CA ILE A 143 12.08 -20.01 3.85
C ILE A 143 11.83 -18.83 4.79
N THR A 144 12.73 -17.85 4.77
CA THR A 144 12.49 -16.59 5.51
C THR A 144 11.73 -15.63 4.62
N LYS A 145 10.52 -15.25 5.04
CA LYS A 145 9.69 -14.22 4.39
C LYS A 145 9.92 -12.86 5.06
N LYS A 146 10.42 -11.88 4.31
CA LYS A 146 10.72 -10.53 4.83
C LYS A 146 9.89 -9.47 4.10
N LEU A 147 9.22 -8.62 4.87
CA LEU A 147 8.40 -7.53 4.35
C LEU A 147 9.29 -6.41 3.83
N MET A 148 9.09 -6.02 2.57
CA MET A 148 9.78 -4.89 1.93
C MET A 148 9.00 -3.61 2.13
N PHE A 149 7.74 -3.62 1.72
CA PHE A 149 6.84 -2.49 1.86
C PHE A 149 5.39 -2.96 1.90
N SER A 150 4.53 -2.10 2.43
CA SER A 150 3.09 -2.21 2.28
C SER A 150 2.51 -0.96 1.65
N LEU A 151 1.32 -1.12 1.10
CA LEU A 151 0.53 -0.04 0.51
C LEU A 151 -0.92 -0.28 0.87
N VAL A 152 -1.61 0.74 1.39
CA VAL A 152 -3.05 0.68 1.65
C VAL A 152 -3.75 1.78 0.87
N PHE A 153 -4.74 1.40 0.06
CA PHE A 153 -5.55 2.34 -0.69
C PHE A 153 -7.03 1.97 -0.60
N HIS A 154 -7.91 2.88 -1.02
CA HIS A 154 -9.35 2.66 -1.02
C HIS A 154 -9.89 2.70 -2.45
N THR A 155 -10.73 1.72 -2.83
CA THR A 155 -11.21 1.58 -4.21
C THR A 155 -12.09 2.76 -4.67
N SER A 156 -12.67 3.53 -3.75
CA SER A 156 -13.46 4.72 -4.09
C SER A 156 -12.66 5.82 -4.79
N LEU A 157 -11.34 5.90 -4.55
CA LEU A 157 -10.45 6.89 -5.16
C LEU A 157 -9.62 6.31 -6.32
N ALA A 158 -9.76 5.01 -6.60
CA ALA A 158 -8.98 4.34 -7.62
C ALA A 158 -9.59 4.54 -9.02
N GLY A 159 -8.75 4.97 -9.96
CA GLY A 159 -9.04 4.98 -11.39
C GLY A 159 -8.81 3.62 -12.04
N SER A 160 -8.74 3.59 -13.38
CA SER A 160 -8.37 2.38 -14.14
C SER A 160 -6.93 1.96 -13.91
N VAL A 161 -6.04 2.93 -13.67
CA VAL A 161 -4.63 2.71 -13.32
C VAL A 161 -4.30 3.60 -12.15
N VAL A 162 -3.77 3.00 -11.08
CA VAL A 162 -3.28 3.74 -9.90
C VAL A 162 -1.77 3.54 -9.82
N ARG A 163 -1.04 4.64 -9.63
CA ARG A 163 0.42 4.65 -9.57
C ARG A 163 0.85 5.18 -8.22
N PHE A 164 1.82 4.52 -7.61
CA PHE A 164 2.37 4.92 -6.32
C PHE A 164 3.87 5.06 -6.46
N GLY A 165 4.41 6.23 -6.17
CA GLY A 165 5.86 6.39 -6.07
C GLY A 165 6.42 5.77 -4.79
N ARG A 166 7.74 5.58 -4.73
CA ARG A 166 8.46 5.14 -3.52
C ARG A 166 8.06 5.89 -2.25
N SER A 167 7.86 7.21 -2.31
CA SER A 167 7.47 8.05 -1.18
C SER A 167 6.05 7.77 -0.67
N GLU A 168 5.25 7.05 -1.43
CA GLU A 168 3.86 6.69 -1.12
C GLU A 168 3.73 5.26 -0.56
N LEU A 169 4.85 4.55 -0.41
CA LEU A 169 4.90 3.20 0.13
C LEU A 169 5.30 3.23 1.61
N ASP A 170 4.69 2.36 2.41
CA ASP A 170 5.14 2.12 3.77
C ASP A 170 6.33 1.15 3.74
N ILE A 171 7.51 1.69 3.49
CA ILE A 171 8.74 0.91 3.35
C ILE A 171 9.24 0.47 4.73
N ASN A 172 9.60 -0.82 4.84
CA ASN A 172 10.29 -1.33 6.01
C ASN A 172 11.66 -0.65 6.13
N PRO A 173 11.97 0.03 7.26
CA PRO A 173 13.24 0.75 7.42
C PRO A 173 14.49 -0.11 7.20
N THR A 174 14.43 -1.42 7.47
CA THR A 174 15.56 -2.33 7.23
C THR A 174 15.80 -2.64 5.76
N GLU A 175 14.78 -2.43 4.93
CA GLU A 175 14.78 -2.75 3.50
C GLU A 175 14.87 -1.50 2.60
N ASP A 176 14.81 -0.29 3.16
CA ASP A 176 14.75 0.98 2.43
C ASP A 176 15.83 1.15 1.35
N ARG A 177 17.07 0.78 1.68
CA ARG A 177 18.22 0.89 0.76
C ARG A 177 18.12 -0.02 -0.46
N LYS A 178 17.27 -1.05 -0.40
CA LYS A 178 17.11 -2.03 -1.48
C LYS A 178 16.00 -1.67 -2.46
N ILE A 179 15.21 -0.64 -2.14
CA ILE A 179 14.15 -0.10 -3.00
C ILE A 179 14.71 1.14 -3.73
N PRO A 180 14.90 1.08 -5.07
CA PRO A 180 15.45 2.16 -5.86
C PRO A 180 14.65 3.47 -5.71
N THR A 181 15.31 4.61 -5.82
CA THR A 181 14.66 5.92 -5.65
C THR A 181 13.57 6.20 -6.70
N ASN A 182 13.71 5.62 -7.88
CA ASN A 182 12.75 5.70 -8.99
C ASN A 182 11.71 4.56 -8.98
N PHE A 183 11.60 3.79 -7.89
CA PHE A 183 10.61 2.72 -7.73
C PHE A 183 9.18 3.27 -7.80
N ARG A 184 8.33 2.60 -8.59
CA ARG A 184 6.89 2.86 -8.69
C ARG A 184 6.14 1.58 -8.97
#